data_AF-A0A7D4AT60-F1
#
_entry.id   AF-A0A7D4AT60-F1
#
_cell.length_a   1.000
_cell.length_b   1.000
_cell.length_c   1.000
_cell.angle_alpha   90.00
_cell.angle_beta   90.00
_cell.angle_gamma   90.00
#
_symmetry.space_group_name_H-M   'P 1'
#
loop_
_entity.id
_entity.type
_entity.pdbx_description
1 polymer ?
#
loop_
_entity_poly.entity_id
_entity_poly.type
_entity_poly.pdbx_seq_one_letter_code
_entity_poly.pdbx_strand_id
1 'polypeptide(L)' 'MTLLSQDLSRERIPATAPDALAVRVRALRRARREAQTRASRVRRVLLAPTSSRD' A
#
# COMPACT_ATOMS: atom_id res chain seq x y z
N MET A 1 -25.63 -29.71 -2.19
CA MET A 1 -25.11 -28.79 -1.15
C MET A 1 -24.04 -27.84 -1.71
N THR A 2 -24.28 -27.20 -2.86
CA THR A 2 -23.26 -26.42 -3.59
C THR A 2 -23.71 -25.01 -3.94
N LEU A 3 -25.01 -24.72 -3.86
CA LEU A 3 -25.58 -23.38 -4.08
C LEU A 3 -25.32 -22.45 -2.89
N LEU A 4 -25.60 -22.90 -1.67
CA LEU A 4 -25.44 -22.09 -0.46
C LEU A 4 -23.97 -21.69 -0.19
N SER A 5 -23.01 -22.59 -0.41
CA SER A 5 -21.58 -22.26 -0.27
C SER A 5 -21.07 -21.27 -1.31
N GLN A 6 -21.63 -21.29 -2.52
CA GLN A 6 -21.26 -20.35 -3.58
C GLN A 6 -21.78 -18.94 -3.29
N ASP A 7 -23.03 -18.82 -2.82
CA ASP A 7 -23.59 -17.53 -2.41
C ASP A 7 -22.80 -16.91 -1.25
N LEU A 8 -22.45 -17.69 -0.22
CA LEU A 8 -21.61 -17.23 0.90
C LEU A 8 -20.18 -16.84 0.49
N SER A 9 -19.66 -17.43 -0.59
CA SER A 9 -18.34 -17.08 -1.12
C SER A 9 -18.39 -15.80 -1.96
N ARG A 10 -19.51 -15.57 -2.68
CA ARG A 10 -19.78 -14.33 -3.41
C ARG A 10 -20.05 -13.15 -2.48
N GLU A 11 -20.76 -13.38 -1.39
CA GLU A 11 -21.04 -12.38 -0.35
C GLU A 11 -19.76 -11.87 0.33
N ARG A 12 -18.75 -12.74 0.49
CA ARG A 12 -17.47 -12.40 1.12
C ARG A 12 -16.51 -11.64 0.22
N ILE A 13 -16.72 -11.63 -1.08
CA ILE A 13 -15.94 -10.77 -1.98
C ILE A 13 -16.81 -9.53 -2.16
N PRO A 14 -16.60 -8.45 -1.38
CA PRO A 14 -17.30 -7.22 -1.65
C PRO A 14 -16.98 -6.88 -3.09
N ALA A 15 -18.01 -6.86 -3.93
CA ALA A 15 -17.93 -6.35 -5.28
C ALA A 15 -17.65 -4.85 -5.15
N THR A 16 -16.41 -4.50 -4.79
CA THR A 16 -15.95 -3.14 -4.71
C THR A 16 -16.06 -2.62 -6.12
N ALA A 17 -17.04 -1.73 -6.35
CA ALA A 17 -17.16 -1.01 -7.59
C ALA A 17 -15.77 -0.56 -8.04
N PRO A 18 -15.43 -0.67 -9.32
CA PRO A 18 -14.08 -0.39 -9.83
C PRO A 18 -13.52 0.96 -9.34
N ASP A 19 -14.38 1.94 -9.08
CA ASP A 19 -14.03 3.24 -8.50
C ASP A 19 -13.49 3.15 -7.06
N ALA A 20 -14.10 2.33 -6.20
CA ALA A 20 -13.64 2.12 -4.84
C ALA A 20 -12.25 1.45 -4.82
N LEU A 21 -11.99 0.53 -5.75
CA LEU A 21 -10.68 -0.08 -5.93
C LEU A 21 -9.65 0.96 -6.42
N ALA A 22 -10.02 1.78 -7.39
CA ALA A 22 -9.17 2.84 -7.91
C ALA A 22 -8.76 3.85 -6.82
N VAL A 23 -9.69 4.23 -5.94
CA VAL A 23 -9.41 5.10 -4.77
C VAL A 23 -8.41 4.42 -3.83
N ARG A 24 -8.63 3.16 -3.46
CA ARG A 24 -7.71 2.40 -2.57
C ARG A 24 -6.31 2.25 -3.17
N VAL A 25 -6.21 1.94 -4.47
CA VAL A 25 -4.93 1.83 -5.17
C VAL A 25 -4.21 3.18 -5.20
N ARG A 26 -4.93 4.29 -5.44
CA ARG A 26 -4.35 5.64 -5.39
C ARG A 26 -3.83 5.96 -3.99
N ALA A 27 -4.60 5.67 -2.94
CA ALA A 27 -4.19 5.86 -1.56
C ALA A 27 -2.94 5.02 -1.22
N LEU A 28 -2.91 3.75 -1.62
CA LEU A 28 -1.76 2.87 -1.40
C LEU A 28 -0.51 3.37 -2.13
N ARG A 29 -0.65 3.82 -3.38
CA ARG A 29 0.47 4.42 -4.16
C ARG A 29 1.00 5.67 -3.49
N ARG A 30 0.12 6.51 -2.91
CA ARG A 30 0.53 7.69 -2.14
C ARG A 30 1.30 7.29 -0.89
N ALA A 31 0.76 6.37 -0.09
CA ALA A 31 1.42 5.87 1.12
C ALA A 31 2.81 5.27 0.81
N ARG A 32 2.94 4.51 -0.29
CA ARG A 32 4.23 3.98 -0.74
C ARG A 32 5.23 5.08 -1.09
N ARG A 33 4.80 6.13 -1.80
CA ARG A 33 5.68 7.27 -2.12
C ARG A 33 6.13 8.00 -0.86
N GLU A 34 5.22 8.25 0.07
CA GLU A 34 5.56 8.90 1.36
C GLU A 34 6.57 8.06 2.16
N ALA A 35 6.39 6.73 2.21
CA ALA A 35 7.34 5.82 2.85
C ALA A 35 8.71 5.84 2.15
N GLN A 36 8.76 5.85 0.82
CA GLN A 36 10.01 5.96 0.06
C GLN A 36 10.73 7.28 0.32
N THR A 37 10.01 8.40 0.34
CA THR A 37 10.58 9.71 0.69
C THR A 37 11.15 9.69 2.11
N ARG A 38 10.42 9.12 3.07
CA ARG A 38 10.90 8.98 4.45
C ARG A 38 12.15 8.11 4.54
N ALA A 39 12.16 6.96 3.88
CA ALA A 39 13.32 6.07 3.85
C ALA A 39 14.54 6.74 3.21
N SER A 40 14.35 7.49 2.12
CA SER A 40 15.43 8.28 1.51
C SER A 40 15.99 9.34 2.47
N ARG A 41 15.12 10.07 3.19
CA ARG A 41 15.54 11.05 4.20
C ARG A 41 16.29 10.38 5.34
N VAL A 42 15.77 9.28 5.89
CA VAL A 42 16.45 8.49 6.93
C VAL A 42 17.81 8.01 6.44
N ARG A 43 17.87 7.48 5.22
CA ARG A 43 19.15 7.05 4.63
C ARG A 43 20.11 8.22 4.49
N ARG A 44 19.65 9.42 4.13
CA ARG A 44 20.51 10.62 4.04
C ARG A 44 20.96 11.16 5.40
N VAL A 45 20.12 11.05 6.43
CA VAL A 45 20.39 11.65 7.74
C VAL A 45 21.13 10.68 8.65
N LEU A 46 20.69 9.42 8.72
CA LEU A 46 21.19 8.42 9.66
C LEU A 46 22.21 7.46 9.04
N LEU A 47 22.15 7.23 7.71
CA LEU A 47 22.94 6.19 7.04
C LEU A 47 23.80 6.73 5.89
N ALA A 48 23.82 8.05 5.68
CA ALA A 48 24.77 8.61 4.74
C ALA A 48 26.15 8.40 5.36
N PRO A 49 27.18 8.09 4.56
CA PRO A 49 28.53 8.15 5.08
C PRO A 49 28.69 9.55 5.64
N THR A 50 29.04 9.66 6.92
CA THR A 50 29.51 10.91 7.52
C THR A 50 30.87 11.24 6.91
N SER A 51 30.93 11.42 5.59
CA SER A 51 32.09 11.95 4.87
C SER A 51 32.12 13.47 5.02
N SER A 52 31.86 13.95 6.23
CA SER A 52 32.11 15.32 6.62
C SER A 52 32.98 15.24 7.86
N ARG A 53 34.30 15.30 7.60
CA ARG A 53 35.35 15.74 8.52
C ARG A 53 35.88 14.69 9.52
N ASP A 54 36.85 13.89 9.09
CA ASP A 54 38.30 14.18 9.18
C ASP A 54 39.07 13.42 8.08
#